data_AF-A0A9Q4L1G7-F1
#
_entry.id   AF-A0A9Q4L1G7-F1
#
_cell.length_a   1.000
_cell.length_b   1.000
_cell.length_c   1.000
_cell.angle_alpha   90.00
_cell.angle_beta   90.00
_cell.angle_gamma   90.00
#
_symmetry.space_group_name_H-M   'P 1'
#
loop_
_entity.id
_entity.type
_entity.pdbx_description
1 polymer ?
#
loop_
_entity_poly.entity_id
_entity_poly.type
_entity_poly.pdbx_seq_one_letter_code
_entity_poly.pdbx_strand_id
1 'polypeptide(L)'
;MQASDDVGDVPDGAATDQPAVGIVVGRDTVDSVLGVTVRARTRGYDVLVVPPLGADSSLVDAAVDAGAEVVVTTEEKSSLTGPRERLGSAARERGYPGMVFVDPVQSVPDIEESVARARESDEYAVNAVPGASLARDGVLVGIPAYNEAEVIGTVVREAAEHTDGVLVVDDGSDDETARRAREAGAFVVSHGTNRGYGAALKRIFDLADRWQVNSLVLIDGDGQHDPGDIPALLGRLDSEACNVVIGSRFGGESRHSVPLLRRIGLGVINTLTNVVLRTFNGQRWLSDTQSGFRAYDRTAVELLANEYSLGDGMEISIDSLFHVSKAHMTLEELPTKIDYDVDSASTHHPVIHGTGLVNNLLRIIETERPITFVGLPGSLSLLVGLSFGYWTVFDYIRTPDFALGLSVTATFFTLLGVFMVFTSIILHALNSQRARR
;
A
#
# COMPACT_ATOMS: atom_id res chain seq x y z
N MET A 1 44.69 -32.27 -16.56
CA MET A 1 43.30 -32.74 -16.55
C MET A 1 42.46 -31.48 -16.41
N GLN A 2 41.81 -31.09 -17.51
CA GLN A 2 41.08 -29.84 -17.69
C GLN A 2 39.88 -29.78 -16.73
N ALA A 3 39.71 -28.64 -16.07
CA ALA A 3 38.45 -28.26 -15.45
C ALA A 3 37.66 -27.50 -16.52
N SER A 4 36.53 -28.07 -16.90
CA SER A 4 35.58 -27.56 -17.88
C SER A 4 34.82 -26.37 -17.30
N ASP A 5 34.78 -25.30 -18.08
CA ASP A 5 33.84 -24.20 -17.98
C ASP A 5 32.40 -24.74 -18.01
N ASP A 6 31.62 -24.45 -16.96
CA ASP A 6 30.18 -24.64 -16.93
C ASP A 6 29.57 -23.23 -16.83
N VAL A 7 29.56 -22.56 -17.98
CA VAL A 7 28.79 -21.34 -18.20
C VAL A 7 27.35 -21.80 -18.40
N GLY A 8 26.49 -21.48 -17.43
CA GLY A 8 25.06 -21.78 -17.51
C GLY A 8 24.47 -21.27 -18.82
N ASP A 9 23.76 -22.18 -19.49
CA ASP A 9 22.98 -21.95 -20.70
C ASP A 9 22.10 -20.71 -20.54
N VAL A 10 22.30 -19.74 -21.44
CA VAL A 10 21.43 -18.59 -21.63
C VAL A 10 20.16 -19.07 -22.33
N PRO A 11 18.94 -18.67 -21.91
CA PRO A 11 17.74 -19.00 -22.67
C PRO A 11 17.84 -18.37 -24.06
N ASP A 12 17.74 -19.20 -25.09
CA ASP A 12 17.74 -18.84 -26.51
C ASP A 12 16.75 -17.68 -26.73
N GLY A 13 17.28 -16.50 -27.09
CA GLY A 13 16.53 -15.26 -27.22
C GLY A 13 15.47 -15.38 -28.31
N ALA A 14 14.20 -15.24 -27.94
CA ALA A 14 13.14 -15.06 -28.91
C ALA A 14 13.45 -13.80 -29.72
N ALA A 15 13.63 -13.95 -31.04
CA ALA A 15 13.77 -12.82 -31.95
C ALA A 15 12.49 -11.97 -31.89
N THR A 16 12.55 -10.85 -31.18
CA THR A 16 11.43 -9.90 -31.07
C THR A 16 11.41 -8.97 -32.28
N ASP A 17 10.27 -8.86 -32.96
CA ASP A 17 10.03 -7.92 -34.08
C ASP A 17 9.85 -6.46 -33.60
N GLN A 18 10.38 -6.12 -32.42
CA GLN A 18 10.16 -4.84 -31.76
C GLN A 18 11.49 -4.23 -31.31
N PRO A 19 11.63 -2.88 -31.38
CA PRO A 19 12.78 -2.19 -30.82
C PRO A 19 12.95 -2.43 -29.32
N ALA A 20 14.19 -2.54 -28.84
CA ALA A 20 14.50 -2.60 -27.41
C ALA A 20 14.52 -1.20 -26.78
N VAL A 21 14.25 -1.12 -25.48
CA VAL A 21 14.35 0.13 -24.70
C VAL A 21 15.71 0.17 -23.98
N GLY A 22 16.57 1.11 -24.37
CA GLY A 22 17.88 1.33 -23.77
C GLY A 22 17.85 2.43 -22.71
N ILE A 23 18.34 2.14 -21.51
CA ILE A 23 18.41 3.10 -20.40
C ILE A 23 19.85 3.26 -19.93
N VAL A 24 20.29 4.51 -19.76
CA VAL A 24 21.58 4.83 -19.12
C VAL A 24 21.32 5.16 -17.66
N VAL A 25 21.93 4.38 -16.76
CA VAL A 25 21.83 4.65 -15.32
C VAL A 25 22.74 5.83 -14.98
N GLY A 26 22.21 6.87 -14.34
CA GLY A 26 23.01 7.92 -13.72
C GLY A 26 23.23 7.62 -12.23
N ARG A 27 24.20 8.30 -11.60
CA ARG A 27 24.48 8.13 -10.16
C ARG A 27 23.31 8.55 -9.25
N ASP A 28 22.38 9.37 -9.75
CA ASP A 28 21.25 9.95 -8.99
C ASP A 28 19.86 9.53 -9.53
N THR A 29 19.73 8.38 -10.19
CA THR A 29 18.55 8.08 -11.06
C THR A 29 18.00 6.66 -10.94
N VAL A 30 18.12 6.02 -9.77
CA VAL A 30 17.69 4.62 -9.55
C VAL A 30 16.19 4.42 -9.83
N ASP A 31 15.37 5.34 -9.31
CA ASP A 31 13.92 5.16 -9.27
C ASP A 31 13.25 5.46 -10.62
N SER A 32 13.83 6.36 -11.41
CA SER A 32 13.38 6.63 -12.77
C SER A 32 13.77 5.53 -13.74
N VAL A 33 14.92 4.87 -13.55
CA VAL A 33 15.31 3.65 -14.30
C VAL A 33 14.34 2.51 -14.00
N LEU A 34 14.02 2.27 -12.73
CA LEU A 34 13.03 1.27 -12.32
C LEU A 34 11.66 1.55 -12.92
N GLY A 35 11.14 2.78 -12.79
CA GLY A 35 9.83 3.14 -13.34
C GLY A 35 9.75 3.03 -14.87
N VAL A 36 10.82 3.38 -15.60
CA VAL A 36 10.89 3.18 -17.06
C VAL A 36 10.99 1.70 -17.41
N THR A 37 11.80 0.94 -16.67
CA THR A 37 11.94 -0.51 -16.86
C THR A 37 10.60 -1.20 -16.67
N VAL A 38 9.91 -0.88 -15.59
CA VAL A 38 8.56 -1.37 -15.28
C VAL A 38 7.60 -1.08 -16.43
N ARG A 39 7.51 0.19 -16.87
CA ARG A 39 6.61 0.61 -17.97
C ARG A 39 6.90 -0.05 -19.31
N ALA A 40 8.17 -0.31 -19.61
CA ALA A 40 8.57 -0.95 -20.85
C ALA A 40 8.28 -2.46 -20.80
N ARG A 41 8.60 -3.13 -19.68
CA ARG A 41 8.35 -4.57 -19.49
C ARG A 41 6.87 -4.91 -19.47
N THR A 42 6.02 -4.11 -18.82
CA THR A 42 4.56 -4.36 -18.79
C THR A 42 3.92 -4.25 -20.18
N ARG A 43 4.51 -3.47 -21.08
CA ARG A 43 4.10 -3.36 -22.49
C ARG A 43 4.78 -4.38 -23.42
N GLY A 44 5.56 -5.31 -22.85
CA GLY A 44 6.22 -6.39 -23.61
C GLY A 44 7.52 -5.99 -24.31
N TYR A 45 8.13 -4.86 -23.95
CA TYR A 45 9.42 -4.44 -24.52
C TYR A 45 10.59 -4.95 -23.67
N ASP A 46 11.64 -5.42 -24.33
CA ASP A 46 12.90 -5.74 -23.66
C ASP A 46 13.67 -4.49 -23.28
N VAL A 47 14.24 -4.49 -22.07
CA VAL A 47 14.95 -3.34 -21.50
C VAL A 47 16.41 -3.67 -21.34
N LEU A 48 17.27 -2.89 -21.98
CA LEU A 48 18.72 -2.98 -21.86
C LEU A 48 19.24 -1.82 -21.01
N VAL A 49 20.02 -2.14 -19.99
CA VAL A 49 20.52 -1.14 -19.04
C VAL A 49 22.05 -1.14 -19.06
N VAL A 50 22.64 0.06 -19.17
CA VAL A 50 24.09 0.25 -19.05
C VAL A 50 24.40 1.05 -17.78
N PRO A 51 25.09 0.45 -16.79
CA PRO A 51 25.56 1.18 -15.62
C PRO A 51 26.74 2.10 -15.98
N PRO A 52 26.91 3.22 -15.25
CA PRO A 52 28.09 4.06 -15.36
C PRO A 52 29.31 3.32 -14.79
N LEU A 53 30.51 3.68 -15.24
CA LEU A 53 31.74 3.09 -14.70
C LEU A 53 31.82 3.35 -13.19
N GLY A 54 31.89 2.28 -12.39
CA GLY A 54 31.90 2.35 -10.92
C GLY A 54 30.53 2.64 -10.29
N ALA A 55 29.43 2.21 -10.93
CA ALA A 55 28.11 2.21 -10.32
C ALA A 55 28.04 1.28 -9.09
N ASP A 56 27.19 1.65 -8.14
CA ASP A 56 26.87 0.83 -6.96
C ASP A 56 26.17 -0.47 -7.41
N SER A 57 26.55 -1.62 -6.84
CA SER A 57 26.01 -2.94 -7.22
C SER A 57 24.50 -3.03 -6.99
N SER A 58 24.00 -2.35 -5.95
CA SER A 58 22.58 -2.29 -5.61
C SER A 58 21.69 -1.72 -6.74
N LEU A 59 22.25 -0.87 -7.61
CA LEU A 59 21.54 -0.27 -8.75
C LEU A 59 21.29 -1.25 -9.88
N VAL A 60 22.30 -2.10 -10.10
CA VAL A 60 22.27 -3.13 -11.12
C VAL A 60 21.30 -4.22 -10.70
N ASP A 61 21.34 -4.62 -9.42
CA ASP A 61 20.45 -5.63 -8.85
C ASP A 61 18.98 -5.21 -8.96
N ALA A 62 18.64 -3.97 -8.62
CA ALA A 62 17.26 -3.48 -8.71
C ALA A 62 16.72 -3.43 -10.16
N ALA A 63 17.54 -3.03 -11.13
CA ALA A 63 17.15 -3.03 -12.54
C ALA A 63 16.96 -4.47 -13.08
N VAL A 64 17.82 -5.40 -12.66
CA VAL A 64 17.69 -6.83 -12.97
C VAL A 64 16.43 -7.42 -12.34
N ASP A 65 16.13 -7.09 -11.09
CA ASP A 65 14.90 -7.52 -10.40
C ASP A 65 13.64 -6.99 -11.11
N ALA A 66 13.71 -5.82 -11.72
CA ALA A 66 12.65 -5.27 -12.57
C ALA A 66 12.63 -5.88 -14.00
N GLY A 67 13.45 -6.89 -14.28
CA GLY A 67 13.48 -7.60 -15.55
C GLY A 67 14.29 -6.93 -16.65
N ALA A 68 15.21 -6.02 -16.30
CA ALA A 68 16.14 -5.42 -17.26
C ALA A 68 17.39 -6.28 -17.45
N GLU A 69 17.89 -6.35 -18.67
CA GLU A 69 19.16 -7.01 -18.98
C GLU A 69 20.32 -6.01 -18.88
N VAL A 70 21.34 -6.36 -18.10
CA VAL A 70 22.50 -5.50 -17.87
C VAL A 70 23.56 -5.74 -18.93
N VAL A 71 23.91 -4.69 -19.66
CA VAL A 71 24.98 -4.74 -20.66
C VAL A 71 26.30 -4.39 -19.98
N VAL A 72 27.02 -5.42 -19.52
CA VAL A 72 28.37 -5.28 -18.96
C VAL A 72 29.39 -5.21 -20.12
N THR A 73 30.21 -4.17 -20.14
CA THR A 73 31.32 -4.05 -21.11
C THR A 73 32.67 -4.06 -20.40
N THR A 74 33.63 -4.81 -20.92
CA THR A 74 35.02 -4.88 -20.41
C THR A 74 35.69 -3.50 -20.40
N GLU A 75 36.50 -3.21 -19.36
CA GLU A 75 37.13 -1.91 -19.11
C GLU A 75 37.90 -1.34 -20.32
N GLU A 76 38.54 -2.17 -21.14
CA GLU A 76 39.27 -1.75 -22.35
C GLU A 76 38.38 -1.17 -23.46
N LYS A 77 37.13 -1.65 -23.60
CA LYS A 77 36.15 -1.10 -24.56
C LYS A 77 35.37 0.08 -23.98
N SER A 78 35.33 0.21 -22.65
CA SER A 78 34.51 1.20 -21.95
C SER A 78 35.05 2.64 -22.00
N SER A 79 36.32 2.85 -22.35
CA SER A 79 36.94 4.18 -22.35
C SER A 79 36.83 4.92 -23.69
N LEU A 80 36.36 4.26 -24.76
CA LEU A 80 36.39 4.76 -26.14
C LEU A 80 35.01 5.01 -26.78
N THR A 81 33.92 4.54 -26.19
CA THR A 81 32.54 4.62 -26.75
C THR A 81 31.54 5.07 -25.69
N GLY A 82 30.63 5.98 -26.04
CA GLY A 82 29.65 6.54 -25.10
C GLY A 82 28.59 5.51 -24.66
N PRO A 83 27.89 5.70 -23.52
CA PRO A 83 26.89 4.77 -23.01
C PRO A 83 25.79 4.39 -24.02
N ARG A 84 25.37 5.37 -24.84
CA ARG A 84 24.38 5.20 -25.92
C ARG A 84 24.87 4.26 -27.03
N GLU A 85 26.12 4.38 -27.44
CA GLU A 85 26.70 3.54 -28.49
C GLU A 85 26.87 2.09 -28.01
N ARG A 86 27.17 1.91 -26.72
CA ARG A 86 27.24 0.58 -26.10
C ARG A 86 25.88 -0.11 -26.10
N LEU A 87 24.83 0.59 -25.67
CA LEU A 87 23.46 0.08 -25.73
C LEU A 87 23.08 -0.29 -27.18
N GLY A 88 23.30 0.62 -28.13
CA GLY A 88 22.97 0.39 -29.55
C GLY A 88 23.73 -0.79 -30.15
N SER A 89 25.02 -0.95 -29.84
CA SER A 89 25.82 -2.10 -30.30
C SER A 89 25.32 -3.41 -29.71
N ALA A 90 25.01 -3.40 -28.41
CA ALA A 90 24.56 -4.58 -27.69
C ALA A 90 23.15 -5.04 -28.12
N ALA A 91 22.28 -4.10 -28.54
CA ALA A 91 21.00 -4.47 -29.16
C ALA A 91 21.16 -5.06 -30.56
N ARG A 92 22.09 -4.54 -31.37
CA ARG A 92 22.38 -5.11 -32.70
C ARG A 92 22.90 -6.54 -32.61
N GLU A 93 23.80 -6.79 -31.67
CA GLU A 93 24.34 -8.13 -31.41
C GLU A 93 23.25 -9.12 -30.99
N ARG A 94 22.22 -8.64 -30.27
CA ARG A 94 21.05 -9.43 -29.86
C ARG A 94 19.95 -9.54 -30.93
N GLY A 95 20.12 -8.89 -32.09
CA GLY A 95 19.20 -9.01 -33.22
C GLY A 95 17.95 -8.12 -33.14
N TYR A 96 17.91 -7.11 -32.25
CA TYR A 96 16.78 -6.18 -32.22
C TYR A 96 16.75 -5.30 -33.49
N PRO A 97 15.56 -5.01 -34.06
CA PRO A 97 15.42 -4.20 -35.28
C PRO A 97 15.73 -2.72 -35.08
N GLY A 98 15.70 -2.23 -33.83
CA GLY A 98 16.01 -0.85 -33.47
C GLY A 98 16.10 -0.66 -31.95
N MET A 99 16.36 0.57 -31.52
CA MET A 99 16.45 0.94 -30.10
C MET A 99 15.78 2.29 -29.82
N VAL A 100 15.05 2.35 -28.71
CA VAL A 100 14.59 3.59 -28.08
C VAL A 100 15.52 3.93 -26.91
N PHE A 101 16.19 5.07 -26.98
CA PHE A 101 17.06 5.56 -25.93
C PHE A 101 16.30 6.46 -24.96
N VAL A 102 16.19 6.05 -23.70
CA VAL A 102 15.57 6.84 -22.65
C VAL A 102 16.66 7.52 -21.81
N ASP A 103 16.58 8.85 -21.71
CA ASP A 103 17.28 9.63 -20.68
C ASP A 103 16.30 9.87 -19.52
N PRO A 104 16.40 9.10 -18.43
CA PRO A 104 15.44 9.14 -17.33
C PRO A 104 15.54 10.43 -16.49
N VAL A 105 16.52 11.31 -16.76
CA VAL A 105 16.70 12.61 -16.09
C VAL A 105 15.77 13.69 -16.68
N GLN A 106 15.40 13.58 -17.96
CA GLN A 106 14.74 14.69 -18.66
C GLN A 106 13.21 14.65 -18.60
N SER A 107 12.59 13.47 -18.64
CA SER A 107 11.13 13.31 -18.63
C SER A 107 10.72 11.84 -18.57
N VAL A 108 9.47 11.56 -18.15
CA VAL A 108 8.85 10.23 -18.32
C VAL A 108 8.64 9.99 -19.84
N PRO A 109 9.18 8.92 -20.42
CA PRO A 109 9.04 8.66 -21.85
C PRO A 109 7.66 8.09 -22.20
N ASP A 110 7.09 8.51 -23.32
CA ASP A 110 6.00 7.78 -23.97
C ASP A 110 6.61 6.63 -24.78
N ILE A 111 6.57 5.41 -24.22
CA ILE A 111 7.25 4.26 -24.82
C ILE A 111 6.62 3.87 -26.17
N GLU A 112 5.30 3.97 -26.32
CA GLU A 112 4.61 3.56 -27.54
C GLU A 112 4.87 4.53 -28.70
N GLU A 113 4.76 5.84 -28.45
CA GLU A 113 5.11 6.85 -29.45
C GLU A 113 6.60 6.78 -29.79
N SER A 114 7.45 6.52 -28.80
CA SER A 114 8.89 6.34 -29.01
C SER A 114 9.21 5.15 -29.90
N VAL A 115 8.53 4.01 -29.70
CA VAL A 115 8.71 2.79 -30.49
C VAL A 115 8.15 2.97 -31.91
N ALA A 116 6.99 3.62 -32.05
CA ALA A 116 6.43 3.96 -33.36
C ALA A 116 7.42 4.83 -34.15
N ARG A 117 7.98 5.87 -33.52
CA ARG A 117 9.01 6.70 -34.12
C ARG A 117 10.28 5.92 -34.46
N ALA A 118 10.69 4.96 -33.62
CA ALA A 118 11.85 4.12 -33.89
C ALA A 118 11.65 3.24 -35.13
N ARG A 119 10.44 2.75 -35.38
CA ARG A 119 10.11 1.93 -36.57
C ARG A 119 10.11 2.74 -37.86
N GLU A 120 9.74 4.02 -37.79
CA GLU A 120 9.65 4.92 -38.95
C GLU A 120 10.97 5.66 -39.24
N SER A 121 11.94 5.58 -38.33
CA SER A 121 13.22 6.29 -38.47
C SER A 121 14.24 5.49 -39.27
N ASP A 122 15.04 6.19 -40.08
CA ASP A 122 16.26 5.64 -40.70
C ASP A 122 17.40 5.46 -39.67
N GLU A 123 17.27 6.05 -38.47
CA GLU A 123 18.23 5.89 -37.38
C GLU A 123 17.92 4.65 -36.53
N TYR A 124 18.94 3.82 -36.27
CA TYR A 124 18.78 2.62 -35.46
C TYR A 124 18.46 2.91 -33.98
N ALA A 125 18.89 4.06 -33.45
CA ALA A 125 18.76 4.41 -32.03
C ALA A 125 18.18 5.82 -31.87
N VAL A 126 16.85 5.91 -31.77
CA VAL A 126 16.14 7.18 -31.58
C VAL A 126 16.08 7.55 -30.10
N ASN A 127 15.97 8.84 -29.78
CA ASN A 127 15.61 9.23 -28.41
C ASN A 127 14.19 8.76 -28.07
N ALA A 128 13.84 8.70 -26.80
CA ALA A 128 12.45 8.61 -26.39
C ALA A 128 11.73 9.94 -26.70
N VAL A 129 10.46 9.86 -27.02
CA VAL A 129 9.55 11.01 -27.06
C VAL A 129 9.23 11.36 -25.60
N PRO A 130 9.46 12.61 -25.16
CA PRO A 130 8.99 13.07 -23.86
C PRO A 130 7.48 12.90 -23.78
N GLY A 131 7.01 12.07 -22.86
CA GLY A 131 5.58 11.96 -22.59
C GLY A 131 5.07 13.26 -21.97
N ALA A 132 3.83 13.64 -22.28
CA ALA A 132 3.14 14.61 -21.45
C ALA A 132 3.10 14.06 -20.02
N SER A 133 3.48 14.87 -19.03
CA SER A 133 3.34 14.57 -17.59
C SER A 133 2.07 13.75 -17.35
N LEU A 134 2.24 12.47 -16.99
CA LEU A 134 1.23 11.42 -16.85
C LEU A 134 -0.20 11.98 -16.92
N ALA A 135 -0.73 12.10 -18.12
CA ALA A 135 -2.15 12.31 -18.28
C ALA A 135 -2.82 10.98 -17.91
N ARG A 136 -3.29 10.88 -16.66
CA ARG A 136 -4.06 9.77 -16.07
C ARG A 136 -3.34 8.42 -15.82
N ASP A 137 -2.36 8.01 -16.61
CA ASP A 137 -1.95 6.58 -16.66
C ASP A 137 -0.72 6.22 -15.81
N GLY A 138 -0.78 6.53 -14.50
CA GLY A 138 0.27 6.21 -13.53
C GLY A 138 -0.25 5.30 -12.42
N VAL A 139 -1.05 4.29 -12.76
CA VAL A 139 -1.72 3.42 -11.79
C VAL A 139 -0.84 2.21 -11.52
N LEU A 140 -0.54 1.98 -10.24
CA LEU A 140 0.11 0.76 -9.76
C LEU A 140 -0.85 -0.04 -8.90
N VAL A 141 -0.99 -1.34 -9.16
CA VAL A 141 -1.64 -2.26 -8.22
C VAL A 141 -0.58 -2.90 -7.34
N GLY A 142 -0.71 -2.75 -6.03
CA GLY A 142 0.13 -3.38 -5.01
C GLY A 142 -0.58 -4.55 -4.34
N ILE A 143 0.06 -5.72 -4.30
CA ILE A 143 -0.50 -6.95 -3.74
C ILE A 143 0.46 -7.47 -2.66
N PRO A 144 0.14 -7.35 -1.36
CA PRO A 144 0.83 -8.11 -0.33
C PRO A 144 0.45 -9.59 -0.45
N ALA A 145 1.43 -10.49 -0.42
CA ALA A 145 1.20 -11.93 -0.56
C ALA A 145 2.01 -12.74 0.45
N TYR A 146 1.40 -13.79 1.01
CA TYR A 146 2.08 -14.77 1.86
C TYR A 146 1.38 -16.13 1.74
N ASN A 147 2.06 -17.11 1.13
CA ASN A 147 1.53 -18.45 0.86
C ASN A 147 0.21 -18.47 0.06
N GLU A 148 0.17 -17.72 -1.05
CA GLU A 148 -0.99 -17.55 -1.94
C GLU A 148 -0.76 -18.18 -3.33
N ALA A 149 0.10 -19.21 -3.45
CA ALA A 149 0.51 -19.76 -4.75
C ALA A 149 -0.66 -20.25 -5.62
N GLU A 150 -1.77 -20.67 -5.03
CA GLU A 150 -2.92 -21.20 -5.78
C GLU A 150 -3.67 -20.10 -6.55
N VAL A 151 -3.75 -18.89 -5.99
CA VAL A 151 -4.67 -17.83 -6.46
C VAL A 151 -3.93 -16.62 -7.03
N ILE A 152 -2.72 -16.32 -6.53
CA ILE A 152 -1.98 -15.09 -6.86
C ILE A 152 -1.82 -14.84 -8.36
N GLY A 153 -1.59 -15.89 -9.16
CA GLY A 153 -1.40 -15.75 -10.60
C GLY A 153 -2.66 -15.28 -11.34
N THR A 154 -3.85 -15.63 -10.85
CA THR A 154 -5.12 -15.15 -11.41
C THR A 154 -5.36 -13.70 -11.01
N VAL A 155 -5.19 -13.35 -9.73
CA VAL A 155 -5.34 -11.98 -9.23
C VAL A 155 -4.41 -11.02 -9.98
N VAL A 156 -3.15 -11.40 -10.19
CA VAL A 156 -2.19 -10.59 -10.95
C VAL A 156 -2.67 -10.34 -12.39
N ARG A 157 -3.14 -11.38 -13.09
CA ARG A 157 -3.59 -11.25 -14.49
C ARG A 157 -4.82 -10.35 -14.62
N GLU A 158 -5.79 -10.54 -13.73
CA GLU A 158 -7.02 -9.73 -13.72
C GLU A 158 -6.73 -8.28 -13.32
N ALA A 159 -5.88 -8.05 -12.31
CA ALA A 159 -5.46 -6.71 -11.93
C ALA A 159 -4.69 -5.99 -13.05
N ALA A 160 -3.86 -6.72 -13.81
CA ALA A 160 -3.09 -6.18 -14.93
C ALA A 160 -3.97 -5.58 -16.04
N GLU A 161 -5.26 -5.95 -16.14
CA GLU A 161 -6.19 -5.35 -17.10
C GLU A 161 -6.60 -3.91 -16.76
N HIS A 162 -6.27 -3.43 -15.55
CA HIS A 162 -6.78 -2.17 -15.00
C HIS A 162 -5.68 -1.23 -14.50
N THR A 163 -4.41 -1.51 -14.80
CA THR A 163 -3.26 -0.80 -14.24
C THR A 163 -2.08 -0.78 -15.20
N ASP A 164 -1.13 0.13 -14.99
CA ASP A 164 0.11 0.21 -15.75
C ASP A 164 1.18 -0.80 -15.30
N GLY A 165 0.99 -1.39 -14.11
CA GLY A 165 1.84 -2.44 -13.57
C GLY A 165 1.29 -3.04 -12.28
N VAL A 166 1.71 -4.27 -11.99
CA VAL A 166 1.36 -4.99 -10.77
C VAL A 166 2.64 -5.25 -9.97
N LEU A 167 2.68 -4.78 -8.73
CA LEU A 167 3.73 -5.05 -7.75
C LEU A 167 3.20 -6.04 -6.71
N VAL A 168 3.80 -7.21 -6.65
CA VAL A 168 3.58 -8.18 -5.58
C VAL A 168 4.73 -8.06 -4.57
N VAL A 169 4.40 -7.86 -3.30
CA VAL A 169 5.37 -8.00 -2.21
C VAL A 169 5.12 -9.31 -1.50
N ASP A 170 6.00 -10.27 -1.76
CA ASP A 170 5.98 -11.59 -1.15
C ASP A 170 6.64 -11.53 0.24
N ASP A 171 5.85 -11.71 1.29
CA ASP A 171 6.30 -11.61 2.68
C ASP A 171 6.96 -12.92 3.16
N GLY A 172 7.92 -13.42 2.40
CA GLY A 172 8.70 -14.62 2.72
C GLY A 172 7.87 -15.90 2.69
N SER A 173 7.11 -16.13 1.62
CA SER A 173 6.35 -17.37 1.43
C SER A 173 7.27 -18.60 1.35
N ASP A 174 6.76 -19.74 1.85
CA ASP A 174 7.43 -21.04 1.78
C ASP A 174 6.95 -21.88 0.58
N ASP A 175 6.07 -21.33 -0.26
CA ASP A 175 5.48 -21.96 -1.43
C ASP A 175 5.91 -21.28 -2.75
N GLU A 176 5.20 -21.56 -3.85
CA GLU A 176 5.52 -21.01 -5.17
C GLU A 176 4.94 -19.60 -5.43
N THR A 177 4.46 -18.88 -4.41
CA THR A 177 3.78 -17.58 -4.56
C THR A 177 4.57 -16.61 -5.43
N ALA A 178 5.83 -16.36 -5.07
CA ALA A 178 6.69 -15.44 -5.79
C ALA A 178 6.97 -15.88 -7.24
N ARG A 179 7.12 -17.19 -7.49
CA ARG A 179 7.34 -17.74 -8.84
C ARG A 179 6.12 -17.50 -9.72
N ARG A 180 4.93 -17.85 -9.22
CA ARG A 180 3.67 -17.75 -9.97
C ARG A 180 3.25 -16.30 -10.22
N ALA A 181 3.52 -15.40 -9.28
CA ALA A 181 3.32 -13.98 -9.47
C ALA A 181 4.20 -13.42 -10.61
N ARG A 182 5.48 -13.80 -10.68
CA ARG A 182 6.39 -13.41 -11.78
C ARG A 182 5.90 -13.95 -13.12
N GLU A 183 5.51 -15.22 -13.17
CA GLU A 183 4.99 -15.87 -14.39
C GLU A 183 3.68 -15.22 -14.88
N ALA A 184 2.89 -14.67 -13.98
CA ALA A 184 1.69 -13.91 -14.30
C ALA A 184 1.97 -12.47 -14.76
N GLY A 185 3.23 -12.01 -14.73
CA GLY A 185 3.65 -10.69 -15.21
C GLY A 185 3.79 -9.62 -14.13
N ALA A 186 3.73 -9.96 -12.85
CA ALA A 186 3.98 -9.01 -11.77
C ALA A 186 5.48 -8.77 -11.52
N PHE A 187 5.80 -7.56 -11.05
CA PHE A 187 7.05 -7.28 -10.35
C PHE A 187 6.97 -7.89 -8.96
N VAL A 188 7.97 -8.68 -8.57
CA VAL A 188 7.94 -9.39 -7.29
C VAL A 188 9.13 -8.99 -6.44
N VAL A 189 8.85 -8.42 -5.27
CA VAL A 189 9.83 -8.14 -4.22
C VAL A 189 9.57 -9.09 -3.06
N SER A 190 10.55 -9.94 -2.74
CA SER A 190 10.43 -10.91 -1.65
C SER A 190 11.15 -10.45 -0.39
N HIS A 191 10.52 -10.62 0.77
CA HIS A 191 11.21 -10.60 2.05
C HIS A 191 11.92 -11.94 2.29
N GLY A 192 13.10 -11.91 2.92
CA GLY A 192 13.84 -13.15 3.23
C GLY A 192 13.18 -14.03 4.29
N THR A 193 12.24 -13.46 5.06
CA THR A 193 11.43 -14.15 6.08
C THR A 193 10.10 -13.39 6.20
N ASN A 194 9.05 -14.02 6.73
CA ASN A 194 7.80 -13.33 7.06
C ASN A 194 8.02 -12.20 8.07
N ARG A 195 7.64 -10.97 7.70
CA ARG A 195 7.76 -9.75 8.50
C ARG A 195 6.40 -9.17 8.90
N GLY A 196 5.32 -9.71 8.38
CA GLY A 196 3.94 -9.31 8.62
C GLY A 196 3.34 -8.52 7.46
N TYR A 197 2.01 -8.58 7.35
CA TYR A 197 1.20 -7.91 6.33
C TYR A 197 1.52 -6.41 6.19
N GLY A 198 1.70 -5.71 7.30
CA GLY A 198 2.06 -4.29 7.29
C GLY A 198 3.47 -4.01 6.80
N ALA A 199 4.43 -4.92 7.02
CA ALA A 199 5.76 -4.77 6.43
C ALA A 199 5.70 -4.85 4.89
N ALA A 200 4.88 -5.74 4.34
CA ALA A 200 4.64 -5.83 2.89
C ALA A 200 3.98 -4.55 2.34
N LEU A 201 2.94 -4.06 3.01
CA LEU A 201 2.28 -2.81 2.60
C LEU A 201 3.20 -1.58 2.70
N LYS A 202 4.02 -1.44 3.75
CA LYS A 202 5.02 -0.38 3.83
C LYS A 202 5.97 -0.42 2.65
N ARG A 203 6.41 -1.61 2.25
CA ARG A 203 7.28 -1.79 1.10
C ARG A 203 6.59 -1.38 -0.20
N ILE A 204 5.30 -1.64 -0.33
CA ILE A 204 4.49 -1.17 -1.46
C ILE A 204 4.41 0.37 -1.47
N PHE A 205 4.06 1.02 -0.36
CA PHE A 205 4.01 2.50 -0.29
C PHE A 205 5.37 3.13 -0.63
N ASP A 206 6.44 2.60 -0.06
CA ASP A 206 7.82 3.02 -0.29
C ASP A 206 8.23 2.90 -1.77
N LEU A 207 7.86 1.82 -2.45
CA LEU A 207 8.11 1.66 -3.89
C LEU A 207 7.21 2.54 -4.75
N ALA A 208 5.93 2.67 -4.40
CA ALA A 208 4.97 3.51 -5.11
C ALA A 208 5.38 4.99 -5.10
N ASP A 209 5.82 5.49 -3.94
CA ASP A 209 6.34 6.87 -3.79
C ASP A 209 7.61 7.08 -4.62
N ARG A 210 8.59 6.17 -4.49
CA ARG A 210 9.83 6.24 -5.27
C ARG A 210 9.59 6.19 -6.77
N TRP A 211 8.67 5.34 -7.24
CA TRP A 211 8.31 5.24 -8.66
C TRP A 211 7.42 6.39 -9.14
N GLN A 212 7.03 7.31 -8.24
CA GLN A 212 6.22 8.48 -8.51
C GLN A 212 4.91 8.14 -9.23
N VAL A 213 4.25 7.08 -8.75
CA VAL A 213 2.95 6.68 -9.30
C VAL A 213 1.91 7.75 -9.00
N ASN A 214 0.93 7.92 -9.89
CA ASN A 214 -0.16 8.87 -9.69
C ASN A 214 -1.18 8.32 -8.69
N SER A 215 -1.45 7.02 -8.79
CA SER A 215 -2.42 6.32 -7.96
C SER A 215 -1.89 4.93 -7.61
N LEU A 216 -2.08 4.53 -6.35
CA LEU A 216 -1.78 3.18 -5.87
C LEU A 216 -3.09 2.50 -5.51
N VAL A 217 -3.31 1.28 -6.01
CA VAL A 217 -4.42 0.43 -5.59
C VAL A 217 -3.87 -0.78 -4.85
N LEU A 218 -4.25 -0.93 -3.59
CA LEU A 218 -3.97 -2.13 -2.80
C LEU A 218 -5.10 -3.13 -2.98
N ILE A 219 -4.76 -4.40 -3.18
CA ILE A 219 -5.71 -5.52 -3.20
C ILE A 219 -5.06 -6.76 -2.58
N ASP A 220 -5.83 -7.55 -1.83
CA ASP A 220 -5.34 -8.76 -1.17
C ASP A 220 -5.07 -9.88 -2.21
N GLY A 221 -4.03 -10.69 -1.98
CA GLY A 221 -3.62 -11.77 -2.88
C GLY A 221 -4.49 -13.04 -2.84
N ASP A 222 -5.48 -13.10 -1.94
CA ASP A 222 -6.31 -14.27 -1.67
C ASP A 222 -7.49 -14.46 -2.65
N GLY A 223 -7.69 -13.50 -3.56
CA GLY A 223 -8.73 -13.54 -4.59
C GLY A 223 -10.16 -13.27 -4.10
N GLN A 224 -10.35 -12.83 -2.85
CA GLN A 224 -11.70 -12.48 -2.35
C GLN A 224 -12.25 -11.22 -3.01
N HIS A 225 -11.37 -10.28 -3.37
CA HIS A 225 -11.74 -9.04 -4.02
C HIS A 225 -11.71 -9.19 -5.55
N ASP A 226 -12.77 -8.75 -6.22
CA ASP A 226 -12.86 -8.72 -7.70
C ASP A 226 -11.99 -7.57 -8.24
N PRO A 227 -10.87 -7.83 -8.96
CA PRO A 227 -10.04 -6.78 -9.54
C PRO A 227 -10.82 -5.91 -10.55
N GLY A 228 -11.94 -6.39 -11.10
CA GLY A 228 -12.83 -5.64 -11.97
C GLY A 228 -13.46 -4.39 -11.34
N ASP A 229 -13.39 -4.24 -10.01
CA ASP A 229 -13.83 -3.04 -9.29
C ASP A 229 -12.74 -1.95 -9.22
N ILE A 230 -11.49 -2.23 -9.61
CA ILE A 230 -10.37 -1.25 -9.64
C ILE A 230 -10.75 0.04 -10.41
N PRO A 231 -11.33 -0.02 -11.62
CA PRO A 231 -11.72 1.18 -12.35
C PRO A 231 -12.75 2.04 -11.62
N ALA A 232 -13.65 1.44 -10.82
CA ALA A 232 -14.63 2.18 -10.04
C ALA A 232 -13.97 2.94 -8.89
N LEU A 233 -13.01 2.33 -8.20
CA LEU A 233 -12.22 2.99 -7.16
C LEU A 233 -11.41 4.16 -7.72
N LEU A 234 -10.73 3.96 -8.85
CA LEU A 234 -9.95 5.01 -9.51
C LEU A 234 -10.82 6.16 -10.03
N GLY A 235 -11.95 5.84 -10.67
CA GLY A 235 -12.89 6.86 -11.13
C GLY A 235 -13.45 7.71 -9.98
N ARG A 236 -13.59 7.12 -8.79
CA ARG A 236 -14.02 7.82 -7.57
C ARG A 236 -12.91 8.69 -6.97
N LEU A 237 -11.67 8.21 -7.01
CA LEU A 237 -10.48 8.95 -6.59
C LEU A 237 -10.37 10.25 -7.39
N ASP A 238 -10.52 10.15 -8.72
CA ASP A 238 -10.44 11.28 -9.65
C ASP A 238 -11.62 12.26 -9.55
N SER A 239 -12.85 11.75 -9.44
CA SER A 239 -14.07 12.56 -9.61
C SER A 239 -14.42 13.45 -8.41
N GLU A 240 -14.05 13.04 -7.20
CA GLU A 240 -14.44 13.77 -5.98
C GLU A 240 -13.27 14.44 -5.25
N ALA A 241 -12.09 14.51 -5.88
CA ALA A 241 -10.88 15.05 -5.27
C ALA A 241 -10.64 14.45 -3.87
N CYS A 242 -10.81 13.13 -3.75
CA CYS A 242 -10.55 12.39 -2.54
C CYS A 242 -9.17 11.75 -2.60
N ASN A 243 -8.56 11.55 -1.43
CA ASN A 243 -7.18 11.06 -1.35
C ASN A 243 -7.14 9.54 -1.20
N VAL A 244 -8.19 8.95 -0.61
CA VAL A 244 -8.30 7.50 -0.46
C VAL A 244 -9.74 7.05 -0.70
N VAL A 245 -9.90 5.99 -1.48
CA VAL A 245 -11.18 5.31 -1.69
C VAL A 245 -11.07 3.88 -1.17
N ILE A 246 -12.02 3.48 -0.32
CA ILE A 246 -12.09 2.14 0.26
C ILE A 246 -13.12 1.32 -0.52
N GLY A 247 -12.70 0.14 -1.01
CA GLY A 247 -13.59 -0.89 -1.52
C GLY A 247 -14.24 -1.65 -0.36
N SER A 248 -15.49 -1.34 -0.08
CA SER A 248 -16.24 -1.86 1.06
C SER A 248 -16.81 -3.24 0.80
N ARG A 249 -16.65 -4.12 1.80
CA ARG A 249 -17.32 -5.41 1.81
C ARG A 249 -18.78 -5.35 2.22
N PHE A 250 -19.22 -4.21 2.76
CA PHE A 250 -20.52 -4.10 3.45
C PHE A 250 -21.60 -3.31 2.71
N GLY A 251 -21.42 -3.09 1.40
CA GLY A 251 -22.45 -2.53 0.52
C GLY A 251 -22.88 -3.51 -0.57
N GLY A 252 -24.10 -4.05 -0.46
CA GLY A 252 -24.66 -5.04 -1.40
C GLY A 252 -25.47 -6.14 -0.69
N GLU A 253 -25.99 -7.11 -1.45
CA GLU A 253 -26.76 -8.27 -0.94
C GLU A 253 -25.88 -9.27 -0.14
N SER A 254 -24.56 -9.07 -0.10
CA SER A 254 -23.54 -9.99 0.43
C SER A 254 -23.44 -10.07 1.97
N ARG A 255 -24.43 -9.55 2.71
CA ARG A 255 -24.42 -9.56 4.20
C ARG A 255 -24.70 -10.93 4.84
N HIS A 256 -24.97 -11.97 4.04
CA HIS A 256 -25.67 -13.17 4.52
C HIS A 256 -24.80 -14.30 5.08
N SER A 257 -23.45 -14.24 5.02
CA SER A 257 -22.58 -15.37 5.42
C SER A 257 -21.64 -15.13 6.62
N VAL A 258 -21.59 -13.92 7.21
CA VAL A 258 -20.63 -13.62 8.28
C VAL A 258 -21.09 -14.14 9.66
N PRO A 259 -20.27 -14.92 10.39
CA PRO A 259 -20.60 -15.38 11.74
C PRO A 259 -20.92 -14.24 12.71
N LEU A 260 -21.95 -14.42 13.57
CA LEU A 260 -22.46 -13.37 14.47
C LEU A 260 -21.38 -12.74 15.35
N LEU A 261 -20.47 -13.55 15.92
CA LEU A 261 -19.39 -13.06 16.77
C LEU A 261 -18.39 -12.19 15.99
N ARG A 262 -18.07 -12.58 14.75
CA ARG A 262 -17.21 -11.79 13.85
C ARG A 262 -17.89 -10.47 13.50
N ARG A 263 -19.19 -10.48 13.25
CA ARG A 263 -19.98 -9.26 12.98
C ARG A 263 -19.96 -8.28 14.14
N ILE A 264 -20.07 -8.77 15.38
CA ILE A 264 -19.98 -7.93 16.59
C ILE A 264 -18.57 -7.34 16.72
N GLY A 265 -17.52 -8.16 16.56
CA GLY A 265 -16.13 -7.71 16.62
C GLY A 265 -15.82 -6.62 15.59
N LEU A 266 -16.19 -6.84 14.33
CA LEU A 266 -16.07 -5.85 13.25
C LEU A 266 -16.85 -4.56 13.56
N GLY A 267 -18.06 -4.70 14.11
CA GLY A 267 -18.87 -3.54 14.52
C GLY A 267 -18.20 -2.68 15.59
N VAL A 268 -17.56 -3.31 16.59
CA VAL A 268 -16.80 -2.59 17.63
C VAL A 268 -15.59 -1.87 17.02
N ILE A 269 -14.80 -2.55 16.20
CA ILE A 269 -13.60 -1.98 15.56
C ILE A 269 -13.98 -0.83 14.64
N ASN A 270 -14.99 -1.00 13.78
CA ASN A 270 -15.49 0.05 12.89
C ASN A 270 -15.99 1.26 13.70
N THR A 271 -16.74 1.02 14.78
CA THR A 271 -17.25 2.11 15.65
C THR A 271 -16.11 2.90 16.25
N LEU A 272 -15.13 2.22 16.88
CA LEU A 272 -13.99 2.88 17.51
C LEU A 272 -13.17 3.66 16.47
N THR A 273 -12.88 3.04 15.32
CA THR A 273 -12.13 3.67 14.24
C THR A 273 -12.85 4.94 13.75
N ASN A 274 -14.14 4.87 13.48
CA ASN A 274 -14.92 6.04 13.03
C ASN A 274 -14.95 7.18 14.06
N VAL A 275 -15.02 6.89 15.36
CA VAL A 275 -14.95 7.92 16.40
C VAL A 275 -13.58 8.59 16.38
N VAL A 276 -12.50 7.82 16.23
CA VAL A 276 -11.12 8.33 16.04
C VAL A 276 -11.06 9.26 14.84
N LEU A 277 -11.39 8.77 13.64
CA LEU A 277 -11.27 9.54 12.39
C LEU A 277 -12.12 10.82 12.41
N ARG A 278 -13.37 10.76 12.90
CA ARG A 278 -14.25 11.94 13.00
C ARG A 278 -13.68 13.07 13.83
N THR A 279 -12.82 12.77 14.80
CA THR A 279 -12.25 13.77 15.71
C THR A 279 -11.18 14.63 15.01
N PHE A 280 -10.61 14.17 13.90
CA PHE A 280 -9.56 14.89 13.17
C PHE A 280 -10.11 15.73 12.02
N ASN A 281 -10.83 15.13 11.08
CA ASN A 281 -11.26 15.80 9.85
C ASN A 281 -12.79 15.79 9.65
N GLY A 282 -13.58 15.35 10.64
CA GLY A 282 -15.04 15.24 10.49
C GLY A 282 -15.48 14.15 9.50
N GLN A 283 -14.66 13.11 9.32
CA GLN A 283 -14.86 12.02 8.37
C GLN A 283 -16.30 11.47 8.33
N ARG A 284 -16.78 11.18 7.12
CA ARG A 284 -18.02 10.42 6.93
C ARG A 284 -17.88 9.02 7.52
N TRP A 285 -19.00 8.44 7.94
CA TRP A 285 -18.95 7.12 8.56
C TRP A 285 -18.56 6.07 7.53
N LEU A 286 -17.46 5.37 7.76
CA LEU A 286 -16.96 4.28 6.95
C LEU A 286 -17.53 2.96 7.48
N SER A 287 -18.09 2.14 6.60
CA SER A 287 -18.70 0.86 6.95
C SER A 287 -17.70 -0.30 6.99
N ASP A 288 -16.55 -0.17 6.32
CA ASP A 288 -15.48 -1.17 6.30
C ASP A 288 -14.07 -0.55 6.47
N THR A 289 -13.67 -0.23 7.71
CA THR A 289 -12.34 0.35 7.95
C THR A 289 -11.20 -0.66 7.87
N GLN A 290 -11.50 -1.93 7.59
CA GLN A 290 -10.55 -3.04 7.60
C GLN A 290 -10.44 -3.73 6.23
N SER A 291 -11.03 -3.16 5.18
CA SER A 291 -10.87 -3.70 3.83
C SER A 291 -9.41 -3.55 3.37
N GLY A 292 -8.85 -4.59 2.75
CA GLY A 292 -7.54 -4.54 2.08
C GLY A 292 -7.62 -3.86 0.72
N PHE A 293 -8.81 -3.77 0.12
CA PHE A 293 -9.02 -3.16 -1.18
C PHE A 293 -9.18 -1.64 -1.10
N ARG A 294 -8.16 -0.89 -1.52
CA ARG A 294 -8.12 0.58 -1.37
C ARG A 294 -7.35 1.25 -2.49
N ALA A 295 -7.83 2.39 -2.98
CA ALA A 295 -7.10 3.26 -3.89
C ALA A 295 -6.61 4.51 -3.16
N TYR A 296 -5.39 4.95 -3.46
CA TYR A 296 -4.71 6.09 -2.87
C TYR A 296 -4.23 7.03 -3.97
N ASP A 297 -4.40 8.33 -3.77
CA ASP A 297 -3.78 9.34 -4.62
C ASP A 297 -2.28 9.49 -4.27
N ARG A 298 -1.55 10.16 -5.15
CA ARG A 298 -0.13 10.45 -4.96
C ARG A 298 0.19 11.09 -3.60
N THR A 299 -0.65 12.02 -3.15
CA THR A 299 -0.44 12.73 -1.87
C THR A 299 -0.53 11.78 -0.67
N ALA A 300 -1.50 10.87 -0.68
CA ALA A 300 -1.66 9.86 0.36
C ALA A 300 -0.53 8.82 0.32
N VAL A 301 -0.07 8.43 -0.88
CA VAL A 301 1.09 7.54 -1.04
C VAL A 301 2.35 8.18 -0.43
N GLU A 302 2.66 9.43 -0.78
CA GLU A 302 3.83 10.17 -0.27
C GLU A 302 3.79 10.28 1.26
N LEU A 303 2.62 10.60 1.83
CA LEU A 303 2.43 10.65 3.28
C LEU A 303 2.74 9.31 3.94
N LEU A 304 2.17 8.22 3.43
CA LEU A 304 2.27 6.90 4.05
C LEU A 304 3.65 6.25 3.86
N ALA A 305 4.33 6.53 2.74
CA ALA A 305 5.70 6.09 2.50
C ALA A 305 6.69 6.69 3.51
N ASN A 306 6.43 7.93 3.95
CA ASN A 306 7.29 8.66 4.89
C ASN A 306 6.86 8.51 6.36
N GLU A 307 5.87 7.66 6.66
CA GLU A 307 5.33 7.48 8.00
C GLU A 307 5.93 6.26 8.71
N TYR A 308 6.87 6.51 9.62
CA TYR A 308 7.59 5.47 10.37
C TYR A 308 6.75 4.79 11.45
N SER A 309 5.63 5.39 11.86
CA SER A 309 4.80 4.89 12.96
C SER A 309 3.77 3.82 12.56
N LEU A 310 3.67 3.50 11.26
CA LEU A 310 2.84 2.41 10.76
C LEU A 310 3.27 1.07 11.38
N GLY A 311 2.30 0.22 11.77
CA GLY A 311 2.59 -1.13 12.26
C GLY A 311 3.06 -2.11 11.17
N ASP A 312 3.80 -3.16 11.54
CA ASP A 312 4.20 -4.25 10.63
C ASP A 312 3.11 -5.33 10.47
N GLY A 313 2.07 -5.31 11.30
CA GLY A 313 0.98 -6.30 11.28
C GLY A 313 -0.29 -5.77 10.61
N MET A 314 -1.43 -6.39 10.95
CA MET A 314 -2.75 -6.01 10.44
C MET A 314 -3.22 -4.63 10.93
N GLU A 315 -2.54 -4.06 11.93
CA GLU A 315 -2.84 -2.74 12.47
C GLU A 315 -2.69 -1.63 11.41
N ILE A 316 -1.83 -1.85 10.42
CA ILE A 316 -1.55 -0.87 9.35
C ILE A 316 -2.81 -0.41 8.61
N SER A 317 -3.81 -1.30 8.48
CA SER A 317 -5.08 -0.98 7.81
C SER A 317 -5.85 0.12 8.55
N ILE A 318 -5.66 0.24 9.87
CA ILE A 318 -6.22 1.31 10.68
C ILE A 318 -5.24 2.50 10.73
N ASP A 319 -3.94 2.23 10.92
CA ASP A 319 -2.92 3.28 11.01
C ASP A 319 -2.93 4.15 9.76
N SER A 320 -3.00 3.56 8.57
CA SER A 320 -3.02 4.31 7.32
C SER A 320 -4.20 5.29 7.26
N LEU A 321 -5.39 4.86 7.67
CA LEU A 321 -6.58 5.73 7.70
C LEU A 321 -6.44 6.83 8.75
N PHE A 322 -5.84 6.49 9.89
CA PHE A 322 -5.54 7.45 10.95
C PHE A 322 -4.59 8.55 10.46
N HIS A 323 -3.47 8.20 9.83
CA HIS A 323 -2.50 9.18 9.33
C HIS A 323 -3.08 10.06 8.22
N VAL A 324 -3.82 9.47 7.28
CA VAL A 324 -4.53 10.21 6.23
C VAL A 324 -5.56 11.17 6.82
N SER A 325 -6.38 10.72 7.78
CA SER A 325 -7.37 11.57 8.46
C SER A 325 -6.72 12.67 9.30
N LYS A 326 -5.60 12.38 9.97
CA LYS A 326 -4.79 13.34 10.73
C LYS A 326 -4.20 14.42 9.82
N ALA A 327 -3.85 14.08 8.59
CA ALA A 327 -3.42 15.02 7.55
C ALA A 327 -4.60 15.80 6.91
N HIS A 328 -5.83 15.66 7.42
CA HIS A 328 -7.04 16.29 6.91
C HIS A 328 -7.37 15.92 5.45
N MET A 329 -6.90 14.76 5.00
CA MET A 329 -7.22 14.21 3.68
C MET A 329 -8.63 13.60 3.67
N THR A 330 -9.21 13.51 2.48
CA THR A 330 -10.60 13.02 2.28
C THR A 330 -10.60 11.52 2.02
N LEU A 331 -11.35 10.78 2.82
CA LEU A 331 -11.61 9.35 2.63
C LEU A 331 -13.03 9.15 2.10
N GLU A 332 -13.21 8.30 1.10
CA GLU A 332 -14.52 7.88 0.59
C GLU A 332 -14.62 6.36 0.52
N GLU A 333 -15.85 5.85 0.42
CA GLU A 333 -16.12 4.42 0.43
C GLU A 333 -17.07 4.05 -0.72
N LEU A 334 -16.76 2.95 -1.41
CA LEU A 334 -17.60 2.37 -2.46
C LEU A 334 -17.91 0.91 -2.16
N PRO A 335 -19.14 0.43 -2.44
CA PRO A 335 -19.44 -1.00 -2.39
C PRO A 335 -18.63 -1.75 -3.47
N THR A 336 -18.07 -2.90 -3.10
CA THR A 336 -17.34 -3.81 -4.02
C THR A 336 -17.88 -5.23 -3.93
N LYS A 337 -17.70 -6.00 -5.00
CA LYS A 337 -18.04 -7.42 -5.04
C LYS A 337 -16.98 -8.24 -4.33
N ILE A 338 -17.44 -9.27 -3.62
CA ILE A 338 -16.57 -10.19 -2.89
C ILE A 338 -17.02 -11.60 -3.13
N ASP A 339 -16.06 -12.43 -3.46
CA ASP A 339 -16.23 -13.87 -3.47
C ASP A 339 -15.83 -14.46 -2.11
N TYR A 340 -16.76 -15.16 -1.47
CA TYR A 340 -16.52 -15.87 -0.22
C TYR A 340 -16.31 -17.38 -0.43
N ASP A 341 -16.44 -17.88 -1.66
CA ASP A 341 -16.34 -19.30 -2.03
C ASP A 341 -14.91 -19.68 -2.49
N VAL A 342 -13.92 -18.84 -2.24
CA VAL A 342 -12.51 -19.13 -2.55
C VAL A 342 -11.97 -20.18 -1.54
N ASP A 343 -11.69 -21.38 -2.03
CA ASP A 343 -11.30 -22.59 -1.26
C ASP A 343 -9.98 -22.46 -0.45
N SER A 344 -9.31 -21.31 -0.53
CA SER A 344 -8.03 -21.01 0.14
C SER A 344 -8.12 -19.81 1.10
N ALA A 345 -9.29 -19.55 1.71
CA ALA A 345 -9.38 -18.56 2.78
C ALA A 345 -8.54 -18.98 4.00
N SER A 346 -7.33 -18.44 4.09
CA SER A 346 -6.38 -18.72 5.15
C SER A 346 -7.04 -18.51 6.52
N THR A 347 -7.04 -19.60 7.30
CA THR A 347 -7.68 -19.70 8.62
C THR A 347 -6.79 -19.06 9.69
N HIS A 348 -6.48 -17.77 9.57
CA HIS A 348 -5.73 -17.08 10.61
C HIS A 348 -6.68 -16.54 11.69
N HIS A 349 -6.38 -16.91 12.94
CA HIS A 349 -7.26 -16.88 14.11
C HIS A 349 -7.97 -15.51 14.31
N PRO A 350 -9.26 -15.36 13.97
CA PRO A 350 -9.94 -14.06 13.88
C PRO A 350 -9.94 -13.25 15.19
N VAL A 351 -9.88 -13.97 16.31
CA VAL A 351 -9.91 -13.40 17.66
C VAL A 351 -8.56 -12.79 18.05
N ILE A 352 -7.44 -13.44 17.68
CA ILE A 352 -6.10 -12.97 18.05
C ILE A 352 -5.80 -11.66 17.31
N HIS A 353 -6.12 -11.60 16.01
CA HIS A 353 -5.99 -10.38 15.22
C HIS A 353 -6.91 -9.26 15.72
N GLY A 354 -8.18 -9.56 16.06
CA GLY A 354 -9.11 -8.56 16.59
C GLY A 354 -8.59 -7.85 17.85
N THR A 355 -7.94 -8.58 18.75
CA THR A 355 -7.36 -7.97 19.96
C THR A 355 -6.17 -7.04 19.65
N GLY A 356 -5.34 -7.37 18.66
CA GLY A 356 -4.24 -6.52 18.20
C GLY A 356 -4.75 -5.16 17.69
N LEU A 357 -5.78 -5.19 16.84
CA LEU A 357 -6.38 -3.97 16.28
C LEU A 357 -7.04 -3.09 17.36
N VAL A 358 -7.75 -3.70 18.33
CA VAL A 358 -8.34 -2.93 19.44
C VAL A 358 -7.25 -2.31 20.31
N ASN A 359 -6.19 -3.05 20.63
CA ASN A 359 -5.08 -2.50 21.40
C ASN A 359 -4.37 -1.37 20.66
N ASN A 360 -4.23 -1.48 19.34
CA ASN A 360 -3.67 -0.41 18.53
C ASN A 360 -4.55 0.85 18.51
N LEU A 361 -5.87 0.68 18.33
CA LEU A 361 -6.83 1.79 18.43
C LEU A 361 -6.78 2.47 19.81
N LEU A 362 -6.69 1.69 20.88
CA LEU A 362 -6.55 2.22 22.24
C LEU A 362 -5.25 3.01 22.39
N ARG A 363 -4.15 2.55 21.80
CA ARG A 363 -2.87 3.27 21.78
C ARG A 363 -2.95 4.59 21.02
N ILE A 364 -3.61 4.61 19.86
CA ILE A 364 -3.84 5.83 19.07
C ILE A 364 -4.66 6.84 19.90
N ILE A 365 -5.75 6.37 20.49
CA ILE A 365 -6.62 7.16 21.37
C ILE A 365 -5.83 7.73 22.56
N GLU A 366 -5.02 6.89 23.21
CA GLU A 366 -4.18 7.24 24.34
C GLU A 366 -3.17 8.33 23.97
N THR A 367 -2.54 8.21 22.79
CA THR A 367 -1.42 9.05 22.37
C THR A 367 -1.89 10.41 21.84
N GLU A 368 -2.99 10.45 21.09
CA GLU A 368 -3.32 11.61 20.26
C GLU A 368 -4.33 12.56 20.92
N ARG A 369 -5.44 12.06 21.47
CA ARG A 369 -6.47 12.90 22.10
C ARG A 369 -7.11 12.27 23.35
N PRO A 370 -6.33 11.97 24.41
CA PRO A 370 -6.85 11.32 25.61
C PRO A 370 -7.98 12.11 26.29
N ILE A 371 -7.93 13.46 26.24
CA ILE A 371 -8.98 14.36 26.78
C ILE A 371 -10.32 14.15 26.11
N THR A 372 -10.35 14.10 24.78
CA THR A 372 -11.61 13.97 24.05
C THR A 372 -12.19 12.57 24.19
N PHE A 373 -11.35 11.53 24.21
CA PHE A 373 -11.80 10.13 24.21
C PHE A 373 -12.12 9.56 25.58
N VAL A 374 -11.34 9.90 26.61
CA VAL A 374 -11.52 9.38 27.97
C VAL A 374 -12.09 10.45 28.88
N GLY A 375 -11.58 11.69 28.78
CA GLY A 375 -11.98 12.80 29.64
C GLY A 375 -13.42 13.26 29.44
N LEU A 376 -13.91 13.37 28.21
CA LEU A 376 -15.28 13.84 27.93
C LEU A 376 -16.36 12.82 28.35
N PRO A 377 -16.27 11.52 28.01
CA PRO A 377 -17.17 10.51 28.56
C PRO A 377 -17.07 10.41 30.09
N GLY A 378 -15.87 10.54 30.65
CA GLY A 378 -15.65 10.59 32.09
C GLY A 378 -16.37 11.78 32.75
N SER A 379 -16.27 12.96 32.14
CA SER A 379 -16.96 14.17 32.61
C SER A 379 -18.48 14.01 32.55
N LEU A 380 -19.01 13.39 31.50
CA LEU A 380 -20.44 13.09 31.38
C LEU A 380 -20.89 12.09 32.44
N SER A 381 -20.14 11.00 32.64
CA SER A 381 -20.39 10.02 33.71
C SER A 381 -20.40 10.70 35.08
N LEU A 382 -19.46 11.61 35.33
CA LEU A 382 -19.39 12.37 36.58
C LEU A 382 -20.64 13.24 36.77
N LEU A 383 -21.09 13.95 35.73
CA LEU A 383 -22.31 14.75 35.78
C LEU A 383 -23.56 13.90 36.07
N VAL A 384 -23.66 12.72 35.44
CA VAL A 384 -24.74 11.76 35.72
C VAL A 384 -24.69 11.28 37.16
N GLY A 385 -23.51 10.91 37.67
CA GLY A 385 -23.31 10.49 39.05
C GLY A 385 -23.70 11.57 40.07
N LEU A 386 -23.26 12.81 39.85
CA LEU A 386 -23.62 13.95 40.69
C LEU A 386 -25.12 14.25 40.65
N SER A 387 -25.77 14.10 39.50
CA SER A 387 -27.21 14.31 39.35
C SER A 387 -28.02 13.28 40.14
N PHE A 388 -27.64 11.99 40.07
CA PHE A 388 -28.25 10.95 40.90
C PHE A 388 -27.94 11.14 42.39
N GLY A 389 -26.75 11.62 42.73
CA GLY A 389 -26.37 11.96 44.10
C GLY A 389 -27.26 13.07 44.67
N TYR A 390 -27.44 14.14 43.90
CA TYR A 390 -28.35 15.24 44.24
C TYR A 390 -29.79 14.73 44.41
N TRP A 391 -30.28 13.90 43.49
CA TRP A 391 -31.62 13.31 43.60
C TRP A 391 -31.76 12.46 44.87
N THR A 392 -30.78 11.62 45.19
CA THR A 392 -30.78 10.80 46.41
C THR A 392 -30.90 11.66 47.68
N VAL A 393 -30.10 12.73 47.77
CA VAL A 393 -30.13 13.66 48.93
C VAL A 393 -31.47 14.38 49.01
N PHE A 394 -31.99 14.83 47.86
CA PHE A 394 -33.24 15.55 47.79
C PHE A 394 -34.46 14.70 48.18
N ASP A 395 -34.47 13.43 47.79
CA ASP A 395 -35.54 12.48 48.16
C ASP A 395 -35.50 12.19 49.66
N TYR A 396 -34.31 11.93 50.21
CA TYR A 396 -34.11 11.70 51.64
C TYR A 396 -34.60 12.87 52.52
N ILE A 397 -34.47 14.11 52.05
CA ILE A 397 -34.98 15.29 52.77
C ILE A 397 -36.51 15.34 52.78
N ARG A 398 -37.20 14.78 51.77
CA ARG A 398 -38.66 14.86 51.61
C ARG A 398 -39.42 13.71 52.26
N THR A 399 -38.96 12.47 52.08
CA THR A 399 -39.69 11.24 52.44
C THR A 399 -39.03 10.44 53.57
N PRO A 400 -38.05 11.01 54.30
CA PRO A 400 -37.04 10.33 55.12
C PRO A 400 -36.54 8.91 54.76
N ASP A 401 -36.87 8.42 53.56
CA ASP A 401 -36.49 7.09 53.11
C ASP A 401 -35.17 7.15 52.34
N PHE A 402 -34.24 6.25 52.68
CA PHE A 402 -32.96 6.18 52.00
C PHE A 402 -33.05 5.34 50.72
N ALA A 403 -33.05 6.00 49.57
CA ALA A 403 -33.08 5.35 48.27
C ALA A 403 -31.72 4.69 47.92
N LEU A 404 -31.49 3.48 48.46
CA LEU A 404 -30.23 2.74 48.31
C LEU A 404 -29.83 2.56 46.83
N GLY A 405 -30.76 2.23 45.95
CA GLY A 405 -30.49 2.05 44.52
C GLY A 405 -29.95 3.30 43.83
N LEU A 406 -30.52 4.48 44.13
CA LEU A 406 -30.05 5.76 43.58
C LEU A 406 -28.67 6.12 44.13
N SER A 407 -28.43 5.87 45.42
CA SER A 407 -27.14 6.15 46.07
C SER A 407 -25.99 5.31 45.49
N VAL A 408 -26.24 4.03 45.22
CA VAL A 408 -25.26 3.11 44.60
C VAL A 408 -24.96 3.54 43.17
N THR A 409 -26.01 3.87 42.40
CA THR A 409 -25.88 4.36 41.02
C THR A 409 -25.08 5.66 40.97
N ALA A 410 -25.40 6.62 41.84
CA ALA A 410 -24.68 7.87 41.99
C ALA A 410 -23.19 7.64 42.28
N THR A 411 -22.89 6.77 43.24
CA THR A 411 -21.51 6.45 43.64
C THR A 411 -20.73 5.81 42.49
N PHE A 412 -21.33 4.84 41.79
CA PHE A 412 -20.70 4.17 40.65
C PHE A 412 -20.32 5.14 39.54
N PHE A 413 -21.28 5.93 39.04
CA PHE A 413 -21.04 6.87 37.94
C PHE A 413 -20.09 8.02 38.34
N THR A 414 -20.14 8.46 39.60
CA THR A 414 -19.21 9.48 40.14
C THR A 414 -17.79 8.94 40.15
N LEU A 415 -17.56 7.75 40.73
CA LEU A 415 -16.24 7.14 40.80
C LEU A 415 -15.68 6.86 39.39
N LEU A 416 -16.49 6.24 38.53
CA LEU A 416 -16.11 5.98 37.13
C LEU A 416 -15.70 7.27 36.41
N GLY A 417 -16.51 8.32 36.55
CA GLY A 417 -16.24 9.61 35.93
C GLY A 417 -14.97 10.27 36.43
N VAL A 418 -14.75 10.28 37.76
CA VAL A 418 -13.52 10.78 38.38
C VAL A 418 -12.30 10.03 37.85
N PHE A 419 -12.31 8.69 37.87
CA PHE A 419 -11.18 7.90 37.38
C PHE A 419 -10.87 8.18 35.91
N MET A 420 -11.89 8.22 35.04
CA MET A 420 -11.68 8.51 33.62
C MET A 420 -11.09 9.92 33.39
N VAL A 421 -11.58 10.95 34.10
CA VAL A 421 -11.05 12.31 34.00
C VAL A 421 -9.59 12.37 34.46
N PHE A 422 -9.25 11.75 35.60
CA PHE A 422 -7.87 11.72 36.07
C PHE A 422 -6.94 10.96 35.13
N THR A 423 -7.34 9.76 34.69
CA THR A 423 -6.56 8.98 33.71
C THR A 423 -6.33 9.79 32.44
N SER A 424 -7.36 10.47 31.94
CA SER A 424 -7.25 11.33 30.77
C SER A 424 -6.24 12.47 30.93
N ILE A 425 -6.22 13.14 32.10
CA ILE A 425 -5.27 14.22 32.40
C ILE A 425 -3.85 13.66 32.47
N ILE A 426 -3.66 12.51 33.14
CA ILE A 426 -2.36 11.85 33.27
C ILE A 426 -1.82 11.47 31.88
N LEU A 427 -2.62 10.83 31.04
CA LEU A 427 -2.24 10.45 29.68
C LEU A 427 -1.85 11.68 28.85
N HIS A 428 -2.65 12.75 28.91
CA HIS A 428 -2.33 14.00 28.22
C HIS A 428 -1.00 14.61 28.70
N ALA A 429 -0.78 14.63 30.01
CA ALA A 429 0.45 15.16 30.60
C ALA A 429 1.68 14.35 30.15
N LEU A 430 1.59 13.02 30.15
CA LEU A 430 2.67 12.14 29.69
C LEU A 430 3.01 12.36 28.21
N ASN A 431 2.00 12.47 27.34
CA ASN A 431 2.22 12.70 25.91
C ASN A 431 2.82 14.08 25.64
N SER A 432 2.35 15.11 26.36
CA SER A 432 2.90 16.47 26.24
C SER A 432 4.38 16.56 26.61
N GLN A 433 4.85 15.69 27.51
CA GLN A 433 6.27 15.59 27.86
C GLN A 433 7.09 14.83 26.82
N ARG A 434 6.52 13.79 26.20
CA ARG A 434 7.18 13.05 25.12
C ARG A 434 7.39 13.92 23.89
N ALA A 435 6.42 14.77 23.53
CA ALA A 435 6.52 15.68 22.39
C ALA A 435 7.55 16.83 22.56
N ARG A 436 8.09 17.04 23.78
CA ARG A 436 9.11 18.06 24.07
C ARG A 436 10.54 17.51 24.09
N ARG A 437 10.72 16.20 23.97
CA ARG A 437 12.00 15.54 23.81
C ARG A 437 12.19 15.18 22.35
#